data_AF-A0AAE4QRN4-F1
#
_entry.id   AF-A0AAE4QRN4-F1
#
_cell.length_a   1.000
_cell.length_b   1.000
_cell.length_c   1.000
_cell.angle_alpha   90.00
_cell.angle_beta   90.00
_cell.angle_gamma   90.00
#
_symmetry.space_group_name_H-M   'P 1'
#
loop_
_entity.id
_entity.type
_entity.pdbx_description
1 polymer ?
#
loop_
_entity_poly.entity_id
_entity_poly.type
_entity_poly.pdbx_seq_one_letter_code
_entity_poly.pdbx_strand_id
1 'polypeptide(L)'
;MAEFNAFSDEYKEKLRDPNLQGRKLSRCLADLLYYEIGGLDSDLKNLSYKYRNAPEFKYIEVTRLYLDANVEGFIKRATIEDAPALYFLIMNLNLSLNTIPKDGLISQVLSYHVRYKEKIEDKQLRKDYIKLFKRTVNQALFLLERKKKELKFMSDSIRKIAGEKAEENIALIERNILLDALEMAKLLAHICDSQSEYAHYMDLGWFARSHLRHFIESLRAESGELSFLSQGSSAPVTNVVQFKNNKNRKKRKR
;
A
#
# COMPACT_ATOMS: atom_id res chain seq x y z
N MET A 1 24.04 14.12 -0.16
CA MET A 1 23.35 15.31 -0.70
C MET A 1 23.77 15.60 -2.13
N ALA A 2 25.06 15.84 -2.43
CA ALA A 2 25.54 16.08 -3.80
C ALA A 2 25.27 14.92 -4.78
N GLU A 3 25.49 13.67 -4.36
CA GLU A 3 25.24 12.48 -5.19
C GLU A 3 23.75 12.25 -5.47
N PHE A 4 22.86 12.52 -4.49
CA PHE A 4 21.41 12.40 -4.66
C PHE A 4 20.87 13.49 -5.61
N ASN A 5 21.44 14.69 -5.57
CA ASN A 5 21.09 15.78 -6.49
C ASN A 5 21.55 15.47 -7.92
N ALA A 6 22.78 14.96 -8.10
CA ALA A 6 23.28 14.53 -9.40
C ALA A 6 22.42 13.40 -10.00
N PHE A 7 21.97 12.47 -9.16
CA PHE A 7 21.07 11.39 -9.57
C PHE A 7 19.69 11.92 -9.99
N SER A 8 19.09 12.86 -9.24
CA SER A 8 17.82 13.49 -9.62
C SER A 8 17.93 14.28 -10.93
N ASP A 9 19.03 15.01 -11.14
CA ASP A 9 19.26 15.81 -12.34
C ASP A 9 19.43 14.92 -13.60
N GLU A 10 20.06 13.75 -13.48
CA GLU A 10 20.12 12.75 -14.57
C GLU A 10 18.70 12.34 -15.03
N TYR A 11 17.77 12.12 -14.10
CA TYR A 11 16.39 11.78 -14.48
C TYR A 11 15.62 12.96 -15.05
N LYS A 12 15.88 14.20 -14.62
CA LYS A 12 15.31 15.39 -15.28
C LYS A 12 15.73 15.45 -16.74
N GLU A 13 17.02 15.26 -17.03
CA GLU A 13 17.53 15.24 -18.40
C GLU A 13 16.89 14.13 -19.23
N LYS A 14 16.79 12.92 -18.67
CA LYS A 14 16.09 11.79 -19.32
C LYS A 14 14.63 12.11 -19.64
N LEU A 15 13.87 12.68 -18.70
CA LEU A 15 12.46 13.02 -18.90
C LEU A 15 12.25 14.09 -19.97
N ARG A 16 13.26 14.94 -20.20
CA ARG A 16 13.26 15.99 -21.23
C ARG A 16 13.73 15.52 -22.59
N ASP A 17 14.24 14.30 -22.72
CA ASP A 17 14.65 13.75 -24.02
C ASP A 17 13.42 13.68 -24.96
N PRO A 18 13.45 14.39 -26.11
CA PRO A 18 12.34 14.38 -27.06
C PRO A 18 12.04 12.96 -27.60
N ASN A 19 13.04 12.08 -27.61
CA ASN A 19 12.95 10.70 -28.10
C ASN A 19 12.58 9.69 -27.00
N LEU A 20 12.26 10.14 -25.78
CA LEU A 20 11.82 9.26 -24.70
C LEU A 20 10.42 8.71 -25.02
N GLN A 21 10.31 7.45 -25.41
CA GLN A 21 9.04 6.81 -25.79
C GLN A 21 9.01 5.30 -25.50
N GLY A 22 7.81 4.72 -25.48
CA GLY A 22 7.57 3.28 -25.36
C GLY A 22 8.32 2.64 -24.19
N ARG A 23 9.17 1.64 -24.48
CA ARG A 23 9.94 0.92 -23.46
C ARG A 23 10.93 1.80 -22.70
N LYS A 24 11.54 2.81 -23.35
CA LYS A 24 12.47 3.72 -22.68
C LYS A 24 11.75 4.57 -21.64
N LEU A 25 10.59 5.11 -22.00
CA LEU A 25 9.71 5.84 -21.08
C LEU A 25 9.27 4.96 -19.91
N SER A 26 8.76 3.76 -20.21
CA SER A 26 8.29 2.82 -19.17
C SER A 26 9.40 2.46 -18.18
N ARG A 27 10.62 2.24 -18.67
CA ARG A 27 11.79 1.96 -17.83
C ARG A 27 12.17 3.17 -16.97
N CYS A 28 12.19 4.36 -17.56
CA CYS A 28 12.47 5.59 -16.84
C CYS A 28 11.48 5.77 -15.66
N LEU A 29 10.17 5.65 -15.93
CA LEU A 29 9.13 5.74 -14.89
C LEU A 29 9.25 4.64 -13.83
N ALA A 30 9.61 3.42 -14.22
CA ALA A 30 9.86 2.32 -13.29
C ALA A 30 11.03 2.62 -12.34
N ASP A 31 12.11 3.17 -12.87
CA ASP A 31 13.27 3.57 -12.06
C ASP A 31 12.88 4.71 -11.08
N LEU A 32 12.09 5.69 -11.53
CA LEU A 32 11.57 6.75 -10.64
C LEU A 32 10.77 6.20 -9.47
N LEU A 33 9.89 5.21 -9.72
CA LEU A 33 9.10 4.53 -8.70
C LEU A 33 9.97 3.69 -7.76
N TYR A 34 10.94 2.96 -8.30
CA TYR A 34 11.80 2.08 -7.53
C TYR A 34 12.69 2.85 -6.56
N TYR A 35 13.27 3.97 -7.02
CA TYR A 35 14.16 4.81 -6.22
C TYR A 35 13.44 5.96 -5.50
N GLU A 36 12.13 6.12 -5.69
CA GLU A 36 11.29 7.16 -5.09
C GLU A 36 11.84 8.58 -5.34
N ILE A 37 12.24 8.85 -6.59
CA ILE A 37 12.90 10.11 -6.98
C ILE A 37 11.87 11.24 -7.08
N GLY A 38 11.78 12.06 -6.03
CA GLY A 38 10.91 13.24 -5.99
C GLY A 38 11.46 14.47 -6.73
N GLY A 39 10.70 15.56 -6.72
CA GLY A 39 11.11 16.85 -7.30
C GLY A 39 11.03 16.95 -8.83
N LEU A 40 10.22 16.08 -9.45
CA LEU A 40 10.07 15.94 -10.91
C LEU A 40 8.67 16.31 -11.44
N ASP A 41 7.82 16.94 -10.61
CA ASP A 41 6.41 17.20 -10.97
C ASP A 41 6.27 17.99 -12.28
N SER A 42 7.08 19.03 -12.50
CA SER A 42 7.03 19.81 -13.74
C SER A 42 7.33 18.95 -14.98
N ASP A 43 8.34 18.09 -14.90
CA ASP A 43 8.77 17.26 -16.03
C ASP A 43 7.76 16.14 -16.31
N LEU A 44 7.22 15.50 -15.26
CA LEU A 44 6.16 14.50 -15.38
C LEU A 44 4.84 15.11 -15.88
N LYS A 45 4.52 16.34 -15.49
CA LYS A 45 3.34 17.06 -15.99
C LYS A 45 3.48 17.40 -17.48
N ASN A 46 4.66 17.84 -17.92
CA ASN A 46 4.95 18.07 -19.33
C ASN A 46 4.84 16.77 -20.16
N LEU A 47 5.38 15.66 -19.65
CA LEU A 47 5.20 14.35 -20.27
C LEU A 47 3.73 13.93 -20.32
N SER A 48 2.96 14.18 -19.27
CA SER A 48 1.52 13.88 -19.23
C SER A 48 0.76 14.61 -20.34
N TYR A 49 1.11 15.88 -20.62
CA TYR A 49 0.55 16.62 -21.75
C TYR A 49 0.96 16.04 -23.10
N LYS A 50 2.25 15.72 -23.28
CA LYS A 50 2.77 15.12 -24.52
C LYS A 50 2.10 13.78 -24.85
N TYR A 51 1.85 12.95 -23.83
CA TYR A 51 1.32 11.60 -23.98
C TYR A 51 -0.19 11.49 -23.70
N ARG A 52 -0.94 12.60 -23.59
CA ARG A 52 -2.36 12.61 -23.14
C ARG A 52 -3.27 11.59 -23.84
N ASN A 53 -3.02 11.31 -25.12
CA ASN A 53 -3.83 10.39 -25.93
C ASN A 53 -3.14 9.04 -26.19
N ALA A 54 -2.05 8.76 -25.48
CA ALA A 54 -1.25 7.55 -25.62
C ALA A 54 -1.44 6.61 -24.41
N PRO A 55 -1.25 5.30 -24.56
CA PRO A 55 -1.36 4.34 -23.46
C PRO A 55 -0.45 4.66 -22.26
N GLU A 56 0.71 5.28 -22.51
CA GLU A 56 1.68 5.65 -21.50
C GLU A 56 1.19 6.75 -20.55
N PHE A 57 0.14 7.50 -20.93
CA PHE A 57 -0.44 8.56 -20.10
C PHE A 57 -0.71 8.10 -18.67
N LYS A 58 -1.41 6.97 -18.51
CA LYS A 58 -1.78 6.46 -17.18
C LYS A 58 -0.57 6.04 -16.35
N TYR A 59 0.52 5.60 -17.00
CA TYR A 59 1.77 5.26 -16.30
C TYR A 59 2.49 6.51 -15.80
N ILE A 60 2.48 7.58 -16.60
CA ILE A 60 3.03 8.87 -16.18
C ILE A 60 2.20 9.44 -15.02
N GLU A 61 0.87 9.43 -15.14
CA GLU A 61 -0.02 9.93 -14.10
C GLU A 61 0.14 9.17 -12.79
N VAL A 62 0.11 7.83 -12.80
CA VAL A 62 0.23 7.05 -11.57
C VAL A 62 1.61 7.24 -10.92
N THR A 63 2.66 7.40 -11.72
CA THR A 63 4.02 7.69 -11.22
C THR A 63 4.08 9.04 -10.52
N ARG A 64 3.56 10.08 -11.19
CA ARG A 64 3.48 11.43 -10.64
C ARG A 64 2.67 11.46 -9.34
N LEU A 65 1.48 10.86 -9.33
CA LEU A 65 0.62 10.83 -8.16
C LEU A 65 1.23 10.05 -6.99
N TYR A 66 2.00 9.00 -7.26
CA TYR A 66 2.74 8.29 -6.22
C TYR A 66 3.82 9.17 -5.59
N LEU A 67 4.64 9.82 -6.41
CA LEU A 67 5.73 10.68 -5.93
C LEU A 67 5.24 11.94 -5.21
N ASP A 68 4.05 12.44 -5.57
CA ASP A 68 3.38 13.56 -4.91
C ASP A 68 2.54 13.14 -3.68
N ALA A 69 2.60 11.86 -3.27
CA ALA A 69 1.81 11.30 -2.17
C ALA A 69 0.28 11.46 -2.31
N ASN A 70 -0.23 11.52 -3.55
CA ASN A 70 -1.65 11.71 -3.89
C ASN A 70 -2.28 10.49 -4.59
N VAL A 71 -1.58 9.35 -4.64
CA VAL A 71 -2.02 8.14 -5.34
C VAL A 71 -3.29 7.51 -4.77
N GLU A 72 -3.59 7.72 -3.50
CA GLU A 72 -4.79 7.19 -2.85
C GLU A 72 -6.08 7.65 -3.55
N GLY A 73 -6.15 8.95 -3.90
CA GLY A 73 -7.31 9.51 -4.58
C GLY A 73 -7.53 8.89 -5.97
N PHE A 74 -6.43 8.50 -6.65
CA PHE A 74 -6.49 7.76 -7.90
C PHE A 74 -7.03 6.35 -7.69
N ILE A 75 -6.47 5.59 -6.74
CA ILE A 75 -6.89 4.20 -6.49
C ILE A 75 -8.36 4.12 -6.06
N LYS A 76 -8.84 5.09 -5.28
CA LYS A 76 -10.26 5.16 -4.87
C LYS A 76 -11.22 5.32 -6.04
N ARG A 77 -10.83 6.06 -7.08
CA ARG A 77 -11.65 6.29 -8.29
C ARG A 77 -11.31 5.35 -9.45
N ALA A 78 -10.24 4.56 -9.31
CA ALA A 78 -9.78 3.66 -10.35
C ALA A 78 -10.87 2.67 -10.76
N THR A 79 -11.01 2.54 -12.08
CA THR A 79 -11.89 1.62 -12.77
C THR A 79 -11.14 0.36 -13.19
N ILE A 80 -11.84 -0.58 -13.83
CA ILE A 80 -11.21 -1.81 -14.31
C ILE A 80 -10.13 -1.55 -15.38
N GLU A 81 -10.28 -0.47 -16.15
CA GLU A 81 -9.33 -0.03 -17.17
C GLU A 81 -8.03 0.52 -16.60
N ASP A 82 -7.98 0.79 -15.29
CA ASP A 82 -6.78 1.28 -14.61
C ASP A 82 -5.91 0.14 -14.08
N ALA A 83 -6.34 -1.12 -14.22
CA ALA A 83 -5.60 -2.28 -13.76
C ALA A 83 -4.14 -2.34 -14.30
N PRO A 84 -3.85 -2.03 -15.57
CA PRO A 84 -2.47 -1.99 -16.06
C PRO A 84 -1.61 -0.95 -15.34
N ALA A 85 -2.15 0.24 -15.04
CA ALA A 85 -1.43 1.32 -14.38
C ALA A 85 -1.17 0.99 -12.90
N LEU A 86 -2.16 0.42 -12.21
CA LEU A 86 -1.98 -0.09 -10.84
C LEU A 86 -0.97 -1.23 -10.78
N TYR A 87 -0.93 -2.09 -11.80
CA TYR A 87 0.04 -3.17 -11.90
C TYR A 87 1.45 -2.64 -12.13
N PHE A 88 1.59 -1.67 -13.04
CA PHE A 88 2.84 -0.96 -13.28
C PHE A 88 3.36 -0.32 -11.99
N LEU A 89 2.50 0.34 -11.22
CA LEU A 89 2.86 0.90 -9.94
C LEU A 89 3.41 -0.18 -9.00
N ILE A 90 2.59 -1.18 -8.64
CA ILE A 90 2.97 -2.19 -7.63
C ILE A 90 4.20 -3.00 -8.03
N MET A 91 4.40 -3.28 -9.31
CA MET A 91 5.56 -4.07 -9.75
C MET A 91 6.88 -3.32 -9.58
N ASN A 92 6.88 -2.00 -9.74
CA ASN A 92 8.11 -1.20 -9.77
C ASN A 92 8.44 -0.54 -8.44
N LEU A 93 7.63 -0.73 -7.40
CA LEU A 93 7.96 -0.23 -6.07
C LEU A 93 9.04 -1.07 -5.41
N ASN A 94 9.99 -0.40 -4.78
CA ASN A 94 10.97 -1.05 -3.94
C ASN A 94 10.39 -1.37 -2.56
N LEU A 95 9.87 -2.59 -2.40
CA LEU A 95 9.23 -3.10 -1.18
C LEU A 95 10.25 -3.61 -0.14
N SER A 96 11.55 -3.50 -0.42
CA SER A 96 12.60 -3.82 0.55
C SER A 96 12.88 -2.66 1.52
N LEU A 97 12.62 -1.41 1.11
CA LEU A 97 12.81 -0.23 1.94
C LEU A 97 11.74 -0.19 3.05
N ASN A 98 12.16 -0.02 4.30
CA ASN A 98 11.33 0.03 5.52
C ASN A 98 10.39 1.26 5.60
N THR A 99 9.96 1.79 4.45
CA THR A 99 9.04 2.91 4.38
C THR A 99 7.59 2.41 4.46
N ILE A 100 7.03 2.59 5.66
CA ILE A 100 5.62 2.46 6.06
C ILE A 100 4.58 2.92 5.00
N PRO A 101 4.80 3.91 4.09
CA PRO A 101 3.82 4.24 3.04
C PRO A 101 3.42 3.10 2.07
N LYS A 102 4.17 2.00 2.01
CA LYS A 102 3.92 0.93 1.02
C LYS A 102 2.84 -0.07 1.43
N ASP A 103 2.59 -0.25 2.73
CA ASP A 103 1.55 -1.15 3.23
C ASP A 103 0.15 -0.60 2.94
N GLY A 104 -0.05 0.71 3.21
CA GLY A 104 -1.29 1.40 2.90
C GLY A 104 -1.64 1.35 1.42
N LEU A 105 -0.64 1.42 0.53
CA LEU A 105 -0.85 1.28 -0.91
C LEU A 105 -1.38 -0.12 -1.28
N ILE A 106 -0.79 -1.17 -0.72
CA ILE A 106 -1.24 -2.55 -0.97
C ILE A 106 -2.66 -2.76 -0.44
N SER A 107 -3.00 -2.24 0.76
CA SER A 107 -4.38 -2.21 1.27
C SER A 107 -5.35 -1.49 0.33
N GLN A 108 -4.95 -0.34 -0.23
CA GLN A 108 -5.78 0.41 -1.17
C GLN A 108 -6.04 -0.37 -2.46
N VAL A 109 -5.03 -1.08 -2.98
CA VAL A 109 -5.23 -1.91 -4.19
C VAL A 109 -6.00 -3.20 -3.87
N LEU A 110 -5.83 -3.78 -2.68
CA LEU A 110 -6.73 -4.85 -2.22
C LEU A 110 -8.19 -4.37 -2.15
N SER A 111 -8.41 -3.16 -1.64
CA SER A 111 -9.74 -2.53 -1.61
C SER A 111 -10.29 -2.30 -3.01
N TYR A 112 -9.43 -1.97 -3.99
CA TYR A 112 -9.82 -1.92 -5.40
C TYR A 112 -10.34 -3.28 -5.88
N HIS A 113 -9.62 -4.37 -5.62
CA HIS A 113 -10.09 -5.73 -5.97
C HIS A 113 -11.40 -6.06 -5.29
N VAL A 114 -11.58 -5.63 -4.04
CA VAL A 114 -12.81 -5.90 -3.30
C VAL A 114 -14.06 -5.30 -3.96
N ARG A 115 -13.92 -4.15 -4.65
CA ARG A 115 -15.01 -3.51 -5.40
C ARG A 115 -15.37 -4.23 -6.71
N TYR A 116 -14.42 -4.93 -7.32
CA TYR A 116 -14.60 -5.57 -8.63
C TYR A 116 -14.71 -7.09 -8.51
N LYS A 117 -15.87 -7.55 -8.04
CA LYS A 117 -16.17 -8.98 -7.87
C LYS A 117 -16.68 -9.65 -9.16
N GLU A 118 -17.28 -8.85 -10.04
CA GLU A 118 -17.99 -9.29 -11.22
C GLU A 118 -17.06 -9.83 -12.31
N LYS A 119 -17.65 -10.59 -13.24
CA LYS A 119 -16.94 -11.18 -14.37
C LYS A 119 -16.58 -10.09 -15.39
N ILE A 120 -15.30 -10.05 -15.77
CA ILE A 120 -14.80 -9.15 -16.82
C ILE A 120 -14.92 -9.84 -18.18
N GLU A 121 -15.81 -9.34 -19.04
CA GLU A 121 -16.05 -9.93 -20.35
C GLU A 121 -14.89 -9.67 -21.33
N ASP A 122 -14.38 -8.44 -21.37
CA ASP A 122 -13.24 -8.09 -22.24
C ASP A 122 -12.00 -8.93 -21.88
N LYS A 123 -11.49 -9.66 -22.87
CA LYS A 123 -10.40 -10.63 -22.68
C LYS A 123 -9.09 -9.97 -22.27
N GLN A 124 -8.78 -8.79 -22.82
CA GLN A 124 -7.52 -8.11 -22.56
C GLN A 124 -7.55 -7.44 -21.18
N LEU A 125 -8.64 -6.73 -20.86
CA LEU A 125 -8.86 -6.14 -19.54
C LEU A 125 -8.87 -7.22 -18.46
N ARG A 126 -9.54 -8.35 -18.69
CA ARG A 126 -9.54 -9.49 -17.77
C ARG A 126 -8.11 -10.00 -17.52
N LYS A 127 -7.31 -10.14 -18.58
CA LYS A 127 -5.91 -10.60 -18.45
C LYS A 127 -5.08 -9.63 -17.61
N ASP A 128 -5.23 -8.33 -17.82
CA ASP A 128 -4.47 -7.32 -17.09
C ASP A 128 -4.94 -7.18 -15.63
N TYR A 129 -6.25 -7.27 -15.39
CA TYR A 129 -6.81 -7.35 -14.04
C TYR A 129 -6.30 -8.58 -13.28
N ILE A 130 -6.32 -9.77 -13.87
CA ILE A 130 -5.83 -10.99 -13.22
C ILE A 130 -4.34 -10.88 -12.84
N LYS A 131 -3.51 -10.25 -13.69
CA LYS A 131 -2.09 -10.00 -13.37
C LYS A 131 -1.96 -9.11 -12.14
N LEU A 132 -2.72 -8.01 -12.09
CA LEU A 132 -2.78 -7.13 -10.94
C LEU A 132 -3.22 -7.91 -9.70
N PHE A 133 -4.33 -8.63 -9.78
CA PHE A 133 -4.93 -9.35 -8.67
C PHE A 133 -3.95 -10.36 -8.05
N LYS A 134 -3.33 -11.20 -8.89
CA LYS A 134 -2.28 -12.14 -8.45
C LYS A 134 -1.13 -11.42 -7.76
N ARG A 135 -0.64 -10.33 -8.35
CA ARG A 135 0.49 -9.57 -7.81
C ARG A 135 0.15 -8.96 -6.46
N THR A 136 -1.01 -8.31 -6.34
CA THR A 136 -1.45 -7.66 -5.10
C THR A 136 -1.62 -8.69 -3.98
N VAL A 137 -2.30 -9.81 -4.23
CA VAL A 137 -2.51 -10.86 -3.21
C VAL A 137 -1.19 -11.45 -2.74
N ASN A 138 -0.32 -11.84 -3.67
CA ASN A 138 0.99 -12.41 -3.32
C ASN A 138 1.86 -11.41 -2.56
N GLN A 139 1.81 -10.14 -2.95
CA GLN A 139 2.58 -9.09 -2.30
C GLN A 139 2.06 -8.82 -0.87
N ALA A 140 0.74 -8.79 -0.68
CA ALA A 140 0.14 -8.64 0.63
C ALA A 140 0.52 -9.80 1.56
N LEU A 141 0.44 -11.04 1.09
CA LEU A 141 0.86 -12.22 1.86
C LEU A 141 2.34 -12.13 2.26
N PHE A 142 3.22 -11.80 1.30
CA PHE A 142 4.64 -11.64 1.58
C PHE A 142 4.92 -10.56 2.64
N LEU A 143 4.26 -9.40 2.55
CA LEU A 143 4.42 -8.32 3.52
C LEU A 143 3.93 -8.73 4.92
N LEU A 144 2.80 -9.43 5.01
CA LEU A 144 2.26 -9.91 6.28
C LEU A 144 3.16 -10.97 6.92
N GLU A 145 3.69 -11.92 6.15
CA GLU A 145 4.68 -12.89 6.64
C GLU A 145 5.96 -12.21 7.11
N ARG A 146 6.44 -11.22 6.36
CA ARG A 146 7.61 -10.43 6.73
C ARG A 146 7.38 -9.70 8.06
N LYS A 147 6.24 -9.02 8.21
CA LYS A 147 5.86 -8.35 9.47
C LYS A 147 5.76 -9.33 10.64
N LYS A 148 5.18 -10.52 10.43
CA LYS A 148 5.13 -11.57 11.45
C LYS A 148 6.53 -11.97 11.93
N LYS A 149 7.49 -12.13 11.00
CA LYS A 149 8.89 -12.43 11.32
C LYS A 149 9.59 -11.28 12.03
N GLU A 150 9.40 -10.05 11.57
CA GLU A 150 9.97 -8.84 12.19
C GLU A 150 9.44 -8.64 13.62
N LEU A 151 8.14 -8.77 13.83
CA LEU A 151 7.51 -8.71 15.15
C LEU A 151 8.09 -9.76 16.11
N LYS A 152 8.19 -11.02 15.66
CA LYS A 152 8.79 -12.09 16.47
C LYS A 152 10.24 -11.75 16.87
N PHE A 153 11.05 -11.30 15.91
CA PHE A 153 12.43 -10.91 16.17
C PHE A 153 12.54 -9.72 17.14
N MET A 154 11.71 -8.69 16.98
CA MET A 154 11.67 -7.53 17.86
C MET A 154 11.22 -7.91 19.28
N SER A 155 10.15 -8.69 19.41
CA SER A 155 9.68 -9.21 20.70
C SER A 155 10.77 -10.00 21.41
N ASP A 156 11.42 -10.95 20.72
CA ASP A 156 12.51 -11.75 21.27
C ASP A 156 13.71 -10.89 21.69
N SER A 157 14.00 -9.81 20.95
CA SER A 157 15.09 -8.88 21.25
C SER A 157 14.78 -7.98 22.44
N ILE A 158 13.54 -7.45 22.53
CA ILE A 158 13.11 -6.59 23.63
C ILE A 158 13.03 -7.40 24.94
N ARG A 159 12.53 -8.64 24.90
CA ARG A 159 12.54 -9.54 26.07
C ARG A 159 13.94 -9.80 26.62
N LYS A 160 14.95 -9.90 25.73
CA LYS A 160 16.35 -10.06 26.13
C LYS A 160 16.98 -8.81 26.76
N ILE A 161 16.49 -7.61 26.42
CA ILE A 161 17.13 -6.34 26.78
C ILE A 161 16.39 -5.61 27.92
N ALA A 162 15.06 -5.61 27.91
CA ALA A 162 14.25 -4.66 28.69
C ALA A 162 13.63 -5.22 29.99
N GLY A 163 13.83 -6.51 30.31
CA GLY A 163 13.34 -7.11 31.56
C GLY A 163 11.84 -6.87 31.79
N GLU A 164 11.43 -6.45 32.99
CA GLU A 164 10.02 -6.25 33.37
C GLU A 164 9.26 -5.18 32.54
N LYS A 165 9.96 -4.24 31.88
CA LYS A 165 9.35 -3.23 30.99
C LYS A 165 9.27 -3.70 29.52
N ALA A 166 9.68 -4.93 29.23
CA ALA A 166 9.66 -5.48 27.89
C ALA A 166 8.22 -5.63 27.35
N GLU A 167 7.31 -6.16 28.17
CA GLU A 167 5.96 -6.52 27.72
C GLU A 167 5.09 -5.30 27.35
N GLU A 168 5.16 -4.20 28.11
CA GLU A 168 4.44 -2.95 27.74
C GLU A 168 4.97 -2.32 26.44
N ASN A 169 6.29 -2.33 26.24
CA ASN A 169 6.91 -1.78 25.03
C ASN A 169 6.65 -2.68 23.81
N ILE A 170 6.66 -4.00 24.00
CA ILE A 170 6.28 -4.97 22.97
C ILE A 170 4.83 -4.76 22.56
N ALA A 171 3.90 -4.66 23.52
CA ALA A 171 2.48 -4.44 23.23
C ALA A 171 2.23 -3.14 22.43
N LEU A 172 2.95 -2.05 22.73
CA LEU A 172 2.80 -0.79 22.00
C LEU A 172 3.34 -0.89 20.56
N ILE A 173 4.49 -1.53 20.37
CA ILE A 173 5.12 -1.74 19.05
C ILE A 173 4.29 -2.71 18.21
N GLU A 174 3.86 -3.81 18.80
CA GLU A 174 2.94 -4.78 18.20
C GLU A 174 1.67 -4.09 17.74
N ARG A 175 1.03 -3.30 18.61
CA ARG A 175 -0.21 -2.59 18.26
C ARG A 175 -0.05 -1.71 17.02
N ASN A 176 1.05 -0.96 16.90
CA ASN A 176 1.25 -0.05 15.77
C ASN A 176 1.55 -0.81 14.46
N ILE A 177 2.39 -1.85 14.50
CA ILE A 177 2.73 -2.66 13.31
C ILE A 177 1.53 -3.53 12.88
N LEU A 178 0.75 -4.03 13.84
CA LEU A 178 -0.40 -4.88 13.61
C LEU A 178 -1.58 -4.13 13.01
N LEU A 179 -1.77 -2.83 13.26
CA LEU A 179 -2.92 -2.08 12.72
C LEU A 179 -2.96 -2.06 11.18
N ASP A 180 -1.84 -1.75 10.51
CA ASP A 180 -1.78 -1.75 9.05
C ASP A 180 -1.83 -3.18 8.48
N ALA A 181 -1.22 -4.13 9.20
CA ALA A 181 -1.29 -5.55 8.85
C ALA A 181 -2.72 -6.10 8.97
N LEU A 182 -3.49 -5.63 9.95
CA LEU A 182 -4.87 -6.01 10.19
C LEU A 182 -5.79 -5.56 9.05
N GLU A 183 -5.58 -4.38 8.48
CA GLU A 183 -6.38 -3.92 7.33
C GLU A 183 -6.14 -4.83 6.12
N MET A 184 -4.88 -5.09 5.76
CA MET A 184 -4.54 -6.02 4.67
C MET A 184 -5.11 -7.41 4.94
N ALA A 185 -4.96 -7.92 6.17
CA ALA A 185 -5.47 -9.21 6.59
C ALA A 185 -7.00 -9.31 6.46
N LYS A 186 -7.74 -8.26 6.85
CA LYS A 186 -9.21 -8.19 6.71
C LYS A 186 -9.64 -8.22 5.24
N LEU A 187 -8.96 -7.47 4.38
CA LEU A 187 -9.26 -7.44 2.95
C LEU A 187 -8.97 -8.81 2.29
N LEU A 188 -7.85 -9.44 2.66
CA LEU A 188 -7.51 -10.80 2.23
C LEU A 188 -8.52 -11.84 2.74
N ALA A 189 -8.94 -11.75 4.01
CA ALA A 189 -9.97 -12.60 4.59
C ALA A 189 -11.28 -12.47 3.81
N HIS A 190 -11.71 -11.23 3.53
CA HIS A 190 -12.92 -10.95 2.76
C HIS A 190 -12.89 -11.58 1.36
N ILE A 191 -11.76 -11.45 0.64
CA ILE A 191 -11.54 -12.08 -0.67
C ILE A 191 -11.61 -13.61 -0.56
N CYS A 192 -11.04 -14.19 0.51
CA CYS A 192 -11.04 -15.64 0.73
C CYS A 192 -12.43 -16.18 1.10
N ASP A 193 -13.13 -15.50 2.00
CA ASP A 193 -14.42 -15.93 2.53
C ASP A 193 -15.54 -15.75 1.51
N SER A 194 -15.49 -14.67 0.74
CA SER A 194 -16.45 -14.39 -0.34
C SER A 194 -16.07 -15.08 -1.65
N GLN A 195 -15.25 -16.12 -1.65
CA GLN A 195 -14.70 -16.75 -2.86
C GLN A 195 -15.74 -17.14 -3.93
N SER A 196 -16.98 -17.46 -3.52
CA SER A 196 -18.10 -17.76 -4.43
C SER A 196 -18.65 -16.52 -5.17
N GLU A 197 -18.44 -15.34 -4.62
CA GLU A 197 -18.88 -14.05 -5.20
C GLU A 197 -17.83 -13.44 -6.13
N TYR A 198 -16.56 -13.82 -5.99
CA TYR A 198 -15.46 -13.29 -6.80
C TYR A 198 -15.24 -14.12 -8.05
N ALA A 199 -15.69 -13.62 -9.20
CA ALA A 199 -15.56 -14.29 -10.50
C ALA A 199 -14.11 -14.68 -10.84
N HIS A 200 -13.14 -13.89 -10.36
CA HIS A 200 -11.72 -14.06 -10.63
C HIS A 200 -10.93 -14.70 -9.48
N TYR A 201 -11.58 -15.17 -8.40
CA TYR A 201 -10.88 -15.85 -7.31
C TYR A 201 -10.17 -17.12 -7.77
N MET A 202 -10.82 -17.88 -8.66
CA MET A 202 -10.21 -19.07 -9.25
C MET A 202 -9.02 -18.76 -10.17
N ASP A 203 -8.89 -17.52 -10.64
CA ASP A 203 -7.77 -17.12 -11.47
C ASP A 203 -6.48 -16.95 -10.66
N LEU A 204 -6.52 -16.78 -9.34
CA LEU A 204 -5.32 -16.69 -8.47
C LEU A 204 -4.37 -17.89 -8.60
N GLY A 205 -4.90 -19.05 -9.00
CA GLY A 205 -4.17 -20.31 -9.03
C GLY A 205 -4.17 -21.00 -7.66
N TRP A 206 -4.05 -22.33 -7.69
CA TRP A 206 -4.23 -23.17 -6.49
C TRP A 206 -3.23 -22.84 -5.39
N PHE A 207 -1.96 -22.60 -5.72
CA PHE A 207 -0.91 -22.31 -4.72
C PHE A 207 -1.20 -21.04 -3.93
N ALA A 208 -1.51 -19.93 -4.61
CA ALA A 208 -1.84 -18.67 -3.96
C ALA A 208 -3.12 -18.77 -3.12
N ARG A 209 -4.13 -19.52 -3.61
CA ARG A 209 -5.35 -19.78 -2.83
C ARG A 209 -5.08 -20.61 -1.57
N SER A 210 -4.28 -21.66 -1.67
CA SER A 210 -3.92 -22.49 -0.52
C SER A 210 -3.12 -21.69 0.50
N HIS A 211 -2.17 -20.87 0.05
CA HIS A 211 -1.39 -20.01 0.93
C HIS A 211 -2.27 -18.97 1.63
N LEU A 212 -3.16 -18.31 0.88
CA LEU A 212 -4.14 -17.38 1.44
C LEU A 212 -5.02 -18.06 2.49
N ARG A 213 -5.57 -19.24 2.19
CA ARG A 213 -6.42 -19.98 3.14
C ARG A 213 -5.66 -20.33 4.42
N HIS A 214 -4.45 -20.87 4.29
CA HIS A 214 -3.62 -21.22 5.44
C HIS A 214 -3.29 -19.98 6.30
N PHE A 215 -2.97 -18.87 5.65
CA PHE A 215 -2.73 -17.60 6.34
C PHE A 215 -3.96 -17.13 7.13
N ILE A 216 -5.16 -17.16 6.52
CA ILE A 216 -6.41 -16.79 7.21
C ILE A 216 -6.75 -17.74 8.35
N GLU A 217 -6.53 -19.05 8.18
CA GLU A 217 -6.73 -20.04 9.25
C GLU A 217 -5.76 -19.83 10.42
N SER A 218 -4.47 -19.58 10.13
CA SER A 218 -3.46 -19.23 11.14
C SER A 218 -3.83 -17.95 11.89
N LEU A 219 -4.27 -16.91 11.16
CA LEU A 219 -4.77 -15.68 11.78
C LEU A 219 -5.99 -15.93 12.66
N ARG A 220 -6.91 -16.82 12.28
CA ARG A 220 -8.10 -17.16 13.09
C ARG A 220 -7.73 -17.95 14.35
N ALA A 221 -6.77 -18.86 14.26
CA ALA A 221 -6.27 -19.56 15.43
C ALA A 221 -5.61 -18.59 16.42
N GLU A 222 -4.77 -17.68 15.91
CA GLU A 222 -4.09 -16.64 16.71
C GLU A 222 -5.05 -15.53 17.20
N SER A 223 -6.13 -15.25 16.46
CA SER A 223 -7.16 -14.29 16.87
C SER A 223 -8.29 -14.89 17.70
N GLY A 224 -8.43 -16.22 17.75
CA GLY A 224 -9.13 -16.92 18.83
C GLY A 224 -8.54 -16.57 20.19
N GLU A 225 -7.25 -16.25 20.26
CA GLU A 225 -6.59 -15.68 21.44
C GLU A 225 -6.78 -14.14 21.55
N LEU A 226 -6.81 -13.38 20.44
CA LEU A 226 -7.07 -11.92 20.47
C LEU A 226 -8.53 -11.52 20.71
N SER A 227 -9.52 -12.38 20.43
CA SER A 227 -10.93 -12.15 20.77
C SER A 227 -11.15 -12.14 22.30
N PHE A 228 -10.23 -12.74 23.06
CA PHE A 228 -10.14 -12.58 24.52
C PHE A 228 -9.67 -11.16 24.93
N LEU A 229 -8.86 -10.49 24.09
CA LEU A 229 -8.37 -9.13 24.33
C LEU A 229 -9.35 -8.05 23.85
N SER A 230 -10.19 -8.32 22.85
CA SER A 230 -11.23 -7.38 22.40
C SER A 230 -12.50 -7.40 23.27
N GLN A 231 -12.77 -8.51 23.97
CA GLN A 231 -13.89 -8.58 24.93
C GLN A 231 -13.60 -7.87 26.27
N GLY A 232 -12.36 -7.46 26.53
CA GLY A 232 -11.96 -6.68 27.71
C GLY A 232 -12.09 -5.16 27.60
N SER A 233 -12.55 -4.60 26.47
CA SER A 233 -12.72 -3.14 26.33
C SER A 233 -14.10 -2.77 25.78
N SER A 234 -15.14 -3.25 26.46
CA SER A 234 -16.47 -2.64 26.41
C SER A 234 -16.60 -1.58 27.51
N ALA A 235 -15.76 -0.55 27.46
CA ALA A 235 -16.05 0.73 28.10
C ALA A 235 -15.56 1.84 27.18
N PRO A 236 -16.44 2.73 26.69
CA PRO A 236 -15.99 3.89 25.95
C PRO A 236 -15.10 4.72 26.89
N VAL A 237 -13.89 5.05 26.46
CA VAL A 237 -13.04 6.02 27.17
C VAL A 237 -13.71 7.39 27.01
N THR A 238 -14.72 7.68 27.84
CA THR A 238 -15.13 9.03 28.16
C THR A 238 -14.04 9.64 29.04
N ASN A 239 -13.05 10.23 28.39
CA ASN A 239 -12.33 11.41 28.86
C ASN A 239 -11.45 11.92 27.73
N VAL A 240 -12.08 12.63 26.79
CA VAL A 240 -11.37 13.59 25.94
C VAL A 240 -10.93 14.71 26.88
N VAL A 241 -9.67 14.67 27.33
CA VAL A 241 -9.02 15.86 27.90
C VAL A 241 -8.91 16.86 26.76
N GLN A 242 -9.91 17.71 26.63
CA GLN A 242 -9.85 18.89 25.79
C GLN A 242 -8.74 19.77 26.34
N PHE A 243 -7.62 19.86 25.63
CA PHE A 243 -6.68 20.94 25.82
C PHE A 243 -7.44 22.25 25.59
N LYS A 244 -7.77 22.94 26.69
CA LYS A 244 -8.28 24.31 26.65
C LYS A 244 -7.24 25.18 25.98
N ASN A 245 -7.47 25.48 24.70
CA ASN A 245 -6.80 26.55 23.99
C ASN A 245 -7.11 27.86 24.72
N ASN A 246 -6.19 28.28 25.59
CA ASN A 246 -6.25 29.56 26.28
C ASN A 246 -5.95 30.68 25.27
N LYS A 247 -6.98 31.07 24.51
CA LYS A 247 -6.98 32.31 23.73
C LYS A 247 -7.04 33.49 24.70
N ASN A 248 -5.89 33.97 25.14
CA ASN A 248 -5.77 35.31 25.72
C ASN A 248 -6.06 36.34 24.62
N ARG A 249 -7.33 36.66 24.42
CA ARG A 249 -7.79 37.80 23.63
C ARG A 249 -8.20 38.90 24.60
N LYS A 250 -7.40 39.97 24.57
CA LYS A 250 -7.64 41.33 25.12
C LYS A 250 -9.11 41.65 25.39
N LYS A 251 -9.42 42.07 26.62
CA LYS A 251 -10.54 42.98 26.91
C LYS A 251 -9.98 44.32 27.39
N ARG A 252 -10.27 45.34 26.60
CA ARG A 252 -10.13 46.77 26.91
C ARG A 252 -11.46 47.27 27.47
N LYS A 253 -11.40 48.26 28.39
CA LYS A 253 -12.41 49.20 28.94
C LYS A 253 -12.31 49.17 30.47
N ARG A 254 -12.09 50.27 31.19
CA ARG A 254 -12.34 51.70 30.89
C ARG A 254 -11.05 52.50 30.85
#